data_AF-A0AB37XCC5-F1
#
_entry.id   AF-A0AB37XCC5-F1
#
_cell.length_a   1.000
_cell.length_b   1.000
_cell.length_c   1.000
_cell.angle_alpha   90.00
_cell.angle_beta   90.00
_cell.angle_gamma   90.00
#
_symmetry.space_group_name_H-M   'P 1'
#
loop_
_entity.id
_entity.type
_entity.pdbx_description
1 polymer ?
#
loop_
_entity_poly.entity_id
_entity_poly.type
_entity_poly.pdbx_seq_one_letter_code
_entity_poly.pdbx_strand_id
1 'polypeptide(L)'
;MTTPDAVPAAPEENPAPAPRRRGRRLLTTGLPVLLVLAVCGGALAWTADVAAKADKKVATQRWGELAEPGKDPAARPYEGRHDTELSKLLLPVQEPFTLGPDMGERGNDAEVSGAEAAALAKDALRGMPQKLRREGEKQLERSGVQGMVMRSYARNDGDTFHAEISLGVLKDAKAARERHRNTVAVLRTLGVTKGPKVEDHREAACFRFKGERKQDVQEVYCTAAKDDRLVTLTAELPGDGSPRWAADLFQDQLDHLVSPGEYV
;
A
#
# COMPACT_ATOMS: atom_id res chain seq x y z
N MET A 1 31.73 80.23 46.33
CA MET A 1 31.43 79.98 44.91
C MET A 1 32.64 79.26 44.33
N THR A 2 32.84 77.97 44.65
CA THR A 2 32.48 76.79 43.84
C THR A 2 32.91 76.85 42.37
N THR A 3 34.15 76.41 42.14
CA THR A 3 34.60 75.68 40.95
C THR A 3 35.59 74.63 41.45
N PRO A 4 35.30 73.32 41.36
CA PRO A 4 36.29 72.28 41.58
C PRO A 4 37.05 71.99 40.28
N ASP A 5 38.37 72.13 40.33
CA ASP A 5 39.30 71.70 39.28
C ASP A 5 39.50 70.18 39.28
N ALA A 6 39.73 69.66 38.08
CA ALA A 6 39.71 68.26 37.71
C ALA A 6 40.81 67.41 38.36
N VAL A 7 40.42 66.22 38.81
CA VAL A 7 41.31 65.13 39.26
C VAL A 7 41.69 64.28 38.04
N PRO A 8 42.97 63.95 37.83
CA PRO A 8 43.37 63.08 36.71
C PRO A 8 42.96 61.62 36.95
N ALA A 9 42.43 60.99 35.89
CA ALA A 9 41.99 59.59 35.89
C ALA A 9 43.17 58.62 35.99
N ALA A 10 43.09 57.70 36.96
CA ALA A 10 43.97 56.53 37.05
C ALA A 10 43.45 55.38 36.15
N PRO A 11 44.30 54.44 35.70
CA PRO A 11 43.97 53.48 34.65
C PRO A 11 43.01 52.38 35.13
N GLU A 12 42.04 52.01 34.28
CA GLU A 12 41.16 50.86 34.48
C GLU A 12 41.93 49.53 34.36
N GLU A 13 41.92 48.73 35.43
CA GLU A 13 42.45 47.37 35.45
C GLU A 13 41.39 46.39 34.91
N ASN A 14 41.68 45.73 33.80
CA ASN A 14 40.82 44.70 33.20
C ASN A 14 40.66 43.49 34.15
N PRO A 15 39.44 42.96 34.36
CA PRO A 15 39.28 41.77 35.19
C PRO A 15 39.84 40.52 34.49
N ALA A 16 40.59 39.72 35.25
CA ALA A 16 41.15 38.44 34.81
C ALA A 16 40.05 37.41 34.43
N PRO A 17 40.32 36.48 33.49
CA PRO A 17 39.32 35.51 33.05
C PRO A 17 39.02 34.47 34.14
N ALA A 18 37.72 34.23 34.38
CA ALA A 18 37.26 33.22 35.33
C ALA A 18 37.66 31.78 34.91
N PRO A 19 38.00 30.89 35.87
CA PRO A 19 38.40 29.52 35.56
C PRO A 19 37.22 28.70 35.02
N ARG A 20 37.40 28.14 33.82
CA ARG A 20 36.45 27.23 33.18
C ARG A 20 36.32 25.92 33.97
N ARG A 21 35.20 25.76 34.70
CA ARG A 21 34.84 24.50 35.39
C ARG A 21 34.49 23.39 34.38
N ARG A 22 35.52 22.67 33.89
CA ARG A 22 35.37 21.50 33.00
C ARG A 22 34.86 20.22 33.70
N GLY A 23 34.80 20.19 35.03
CA GLY A 23 34.45 18.97 35.80
C GLY A 23 32.95 18.62 35.87
N ARG A 24 32.03 19.52 35.48
CA ARG A 24 30.58 19.32 35.71
C ARG A 24 29.82 18.69 34.53
N ARG A 25 30.46 18.53 33.35
CA ARG A 25 29.83 17.93 32.14
C ARG A 25 30.00 16.40 32.04
N LEU A 26 31.05 15.84 32.66
CA LEU A 26 31.27 14.39 32.67
C LEU A 26 30.27 13.65 33.59
N LEU A 27 29.84 14.30 34.66
CA LEU A 27 28.88 13.75 35.62
C LEU A 27 27.42 13.79 35.15
N THR A 28 27.05 14.67 34.22
CA THR A 28 25.64 14.83 33.80
C THR A 28 25.28 14.01 32.55
N THR A 29 26.25 13.54 31.78
CA THR A 29 26.00 12.78 30.53
C THR A 29 26.64 11.39 30.51
N GLY A 30 27.75 11.14 31.22
CA GLY A 30 28.38 9.82 31.27
C GLY A 30 27.60 8.79 32.10
N LEU A 31 27.03 9.24 33.22
CA LEU A 31 26.27 8.38 34.14
C LEU A 31 24.99 7.79 33.52
N PRO A 32 24.11 8.55 32.83
CA PRO A 32 22.91 7.97 32.22
C PRO A 32 23.23 7.00 31.07
N VAL A 33 24.27 7.26 30.28
CA VAL A 33 24.69 6.36 29.19
C VAL A 33 25.21 5.02 29.76
N LEU A 34 26.01 5.07 30.82
CA LEU A 34 26.48 3.86 31.50
C LEU A 34 25.34 3.06 32.15
N LEU A 35 24.35 3.74 32.72
CA LEU A 35 23.15 3.08 33.27
C LEU A 35 22.34 2.38 32.17
N VAL A 36 22.12 3.02 31.02
CA VAL A 36 21.41 2.39 29.89
C VAL A 36 22.18 1.18 29.36
N LEU A 37 23.49 1.31 29.16
CA LEU A 37 24.33 0.19 28.71
C LEU A 37 24.36 -0.97 29.73
N ALA A 38 24.39 -0.67 31.03
CA ALA A 38 24.33 -1.68 32.08
C ALA A 38 22.97 -2.40 32.12
N VAL A 39 21.86 -1.68 31.93
CA VAL A 39 20.51 -2.26 31.85
C VAL A 39 20.36 -3.13 30.60
N CYS A 40 20.76 -2.64 29.43
CA CYS A 40 20.71 -3.41 28.18
C CYS A 40 21.62 -4.65 28.24
N GLY A 41 22.86 -4.49 28.71
CA GLY A 41 23.80 -5.60 28.87
C GLY A 41 23.34 -6.64 29.90
N GLY A 42 22.78 -6.19 31.03
CA GLY A 42 22.20 -7.05 32.05
C GLY A 42 20.99 -7.83 31.56
N ALA A 43 20.10 -7.20 30.79
CA ALA A 43 18.93 -7.85 30.20
C ALA A 43 19.33 -8.93 29.16
N LEU A 44 20.33 -8.65 28.31
CA LEU A 44 20.84 -9.60 27.34
C LEU A 44 21.52 -10.80 28.02
N ALA A 45 22.33 -10.57 29.06
CA ALA A 45 22.97 -11.64 29.81
C ALA A 45 21.94 -12.50 30.58
N TRP A 46 20.95 -11.87 31.20
CA TRP A 46 19.90 -12.57 31.94
C TRP A 46 19.00 -13.40 31.02
N THR A 47 18.58 -12.86 29.88
CA THR A 47 17.79 -13.60 28.89
C THR A 47 18.56 -14.79 28.30
N ALA A 48 19.87 -14.63 28.04
CA ALA A 48 20.71 -15.72 27.59
C ALA A 48 20.86 -16.83 28.64
N ASP A 49 21.05 -16.47 29.92
CA ASP A 49 21.16 -17.42 31.03
C ASP A 49 19.84 -18.16 31.29
N VAL A 50 18.70 -17.45 31.25
CA VAL A 50 17.36 -18.04 31.36
C VAL A 50 17.09 -19.00 30.19
N ALA A 51 17.45 -18.62 28.96
CA ALA A 51 17.29 -19.47 27.78
C ALA A 51 18.24 -20.69 27.79
N ALA A 52 19.41 -20.58 28.41
CA ALA A 52 20.36 -21.68 28.58
C ALA A 52 19.90 -22.66 29.68
N LYS A 53 19.28 -22.14 30.74
CA LYS A 53 18.72 -22.92 31.86
C LYS A 53 17.33 -23.47 31.59
N ALA A 54 16.68 -23.05 30.50
CA ALA A 54 15.44 -23.65 30.04
C ALA A 54 15.66 -25.16 29.88
N ASP A 55 14.78 -25.96 30.47
CA ASP A 55 14.86 -27.41 30.40
C ASP A 55 14.51 -27.87 28.97
N LYS A 56 15.55 -28.07 28.16
CA LYS A 56 15.46 -28.59 26.79
C LYS A 56 15.42 -30.12 26.75
N LYS A 57 15.38 -30.79 27.90
CA LYS A 57 15.47 -32.25 28.00
C LYS A 57 14.12 -32.96 28.08
N VAL A 58 13.01 -32.23 27.90
CA VAL A 58 11.72 -32.89 27.67
C VAL A 58 11.75 -33.48 26.27
N ALA A 59 12.09 -34.77 26.18
CA ALA A 59 11.84 -35.57 25.01
C ALA A 59 10.31 -35.69 24.86
N THR A 60 9.71 -34.79 24.07
CA THR A 60 8.33 -34.95 23.63
C THR A 60 8.28 -36.19 22.75
N GLN A 61 7.68 -37.27 23.28
CA GLN A 61 7.33 -38.40 22.44
C GLN A 61 6.30 -37.91 21.42
N ARG A 62 6.67 -37.98 20.14
CA ARG A 62 5.77 -37.66 19.03
C ARG A 62 4.63 -38.67 19.02
N TRP A 63 3.40 -38.17 18.99
CA TRP A 63 2.22 -39.00 18.74
C TRP A 63 2.09 -39.21 17.23
N GLY A 64 2.55 -40.36 16.73
CA GLY A 64 2.34 -40.80 15.35
C GLY A 64 3.30 -40.24 14.29
N GLU A 65 3.16 -40.75 13.07
CA GLU A 65 3.78 -40.17 11.87
C GLU A 65 3.14 -38.81 11.57
N LEU A 66 3.98 -37.79 11.37
CA LEU A 66 3.52 -36.54 10.80
C LEU A 66 3.14 -36.84 9.36
N ALA A 67 1.90 -36.49 8.97
CA ALA A 67 1.61 -36.32 7.55
C ALA A 67 2.65 -35.38 6.95
N GLU A 68 3.06 -35.64 5.70
CA GLU A 68 3.87 -34.70 4.93
C GLU A 68 3.31 -33.29 5.14
N PRO A 69 4.14 -32.32 5.57
CA PRO A 69 3.68 -30.95 5.68
C PRO A 69 3.03 -30.57 4.36
N GLY A 70 1.79 -30.07 4.41
CA GLY A 70 1.18 -29.48 3.21
C GLY A 70 2.09 -28.40 2.65
N LYS A 71 1.97 -28.10 1.35
CA LYS A 71 2.71 -26.98 0.74
C LYS A 71 2.51 -25.73 1.62
N ASP A 72 3.61 -25.11 2.01
CA ASP A 72 3.56 -23.88 2.80
C ASP A 72 2.83 -22.80 1.97
N PRO A 73 1.65 -22.32 2.40
CA PRO A 73 0.92 -21.27 1.69
C PRO A 73 1.69 -19.95 1.64
N ALA A 74 2.73 -19.80 2.46
CA ALA A 74 3.65 -18.66 2.44
C ALA A 74 4.97 -18.94 1.69
N ALA A 75 5.08 -20.04 0.94
CA ALA A 75 6.31 -20.37 0.20
C ALA A 75 6.65 -19.35 -0.91
N ARG A 76 5.64 -18.67 -1.46
CA ARG A 76 5.79 -17.71 -2.56
C ARG A 76 5.02 -16.41 -2.26
N PRO A 77 5.39 -15.68 -1.19
CA PRO A 77 4.65 -14.49 -0.76
C PRO A 77 4.78 -13.34 -1.78
N TYR A 78 5.79 -13.40 -2.65
CA TYR A 78 6.02 -12.44 -3.72
C TYR A 78 4.97 -12.52 -4.84
N GLU A 79 4.23 -13.64 -4.96
CA GLU A 79 3.12 -13.78 -5.91
C GLU A 79 1.83 -13.11 -5.43
N GLY A 80 1.81 -12.67 -4.17
CA GLY A 80 0.62 -12.20 -3.49
C GLY A 80 -0.21 -13.32 -2.86
N ARG A 81 -1.21 -12.90 -2.10
CA ARG A 81 -2.14 -13.73 -1.35
C ARG A 81 -3.02 -14.59 -2.25
N HIS A 82 -3.18 -15.84 -1.85
CA HIS A 82 -4.05 -16.84 -2.49
C HIS A 82 -4.66 -17.78 -1.43
N ASP A 83 -4.73 -17.32 -0.19
CA ASP A 83 -5.21 -18.04 0.99
C ASP A 83 -6.75 -18.14 1.08
N THR A 84 -7.48 -17.38 0.26
CA THR A 84 -8.95 -17.38 0.21
C THR A 84 -9.45 -17.59 -1.21
N GLU A 85 -10.72 -17.98 -1.36
CA GLU A 85 -11.34 -18.11 -2.67
C GLU A 85 -11.43 -16.78 -3.42
N LEU A 86 -11.51 -15.66 -2.70
CA LEU A 86 -11.57 -14.34 -3.30
C LEU A 86 -10.17 -13.84 -3.72
N SER A 87 -9.15 -14.05 -2.89
CA SER A 87 -7.78 -13.63 -3.21
C SER A 87 -7.18 -14.42 -4.38
N LYS A 88 -7.56 -15.70 -4.55
CA LYS A 88 -7.23 -16.51 -5.74
C LYS A 88 -7.75 -15.93 -7.06
N LEU A 89 -8.74 -15.04 -7.04
CA LEU A 89 -9.22 -14.40 -8.27
C LEU A 89 -8.27 -13.33 -8.81
N LEU A 90 -7.35 -12.83 -7.99
CA LEU A 90 -6.33 -11.88 -8.45
C LEU A 90 -5.21 -12.62 -9.16
N LEU A 91 -4.75 -12.03 -10.27
CA LEU A 91 -3.60 -12.51 -11.02
C LEU A 91 -2.37 -12.62 -10.10
N PRO A 92 -1.76 -13.81 -9.97
CA PRO A 92 -0.51 -13.95 -9.24
C PRO A 92 0.57 -13.04 -9.82
N VAL A 93 1.36 -12.41 -8.96
CA VAL A 93 2.47 -11.57 -9.41
C VAL A 93 3.58 -12.45 -9.97
N GLN A 94 3.86 -12.26 -11.24
CA GLN A 94 4.91 -12.96 -11.99
C GLN A 94 5.72 -11.96 -12.80
N GLU A 95 6.90 -12.38 -13.27
CA GLU A 95 7.72 -11.53 -14.14
C GLU A 95 6.89 -11.05 -15.36
N PRO A 96 7.02 -9.77 -15.76
CA PRO A 96 8.03 -8.80 -15.32
C PRO A 96 7.62 -7.94 -14.11
N PHE A 97 6.59 -8.34 -13.34
CA PHE A 97 6.07 -7.58 -12.22
C PHE A 97 6.55 -8.09 -10.86
N THR A 98 6.50 -7.20 -9.87
CA THR A 98 6.55 -7.44 -8.43
C THR A 98 5.32 -6.84 -7.76
N LEU A 99 5.10 -7.16 -6.48
CA LEU A 99 4.09 -6.48 -5.69
C LEU A 99 4.39 -4.98 -5.64
N GLY A 100 3.36 -4.20 -5.91
CA GLY A 100 3.45 -2.75 -6.02
C GLY A 100 3.44 -2.02 -4.68
N PRO A 101 3.28 -0.68 -4.73
CA PRO A 101 3.19 0.15 -3.53
C PRO A 101 1.90 -0.11 -2.74
N ASP A 102 1.85 0.33 -1.49
CA ASP A 102 0.68 0.17 -0.65
C ASP A 102 -0.53 0.98 -1.14
N MET A 103 -1.70 0.35 -1.15
CA MET A 103 -2.99 0.95 -1.46
C MET A 103 -3.58 1.65 -0.21
N GLY A 104 -2.87 2.67 0.26
CA GLY A 104 -3.19 3.34 1.52
C GLY A 104 -2.97 2.43 2.73
N GLU A 105 -3.95 2.35 3.64
CA GLU A 105 -3.84 1.54 4.87
C GLU A 105 -3.96 0.02 4.64
N ARG A 106 -4.31 -0.41 3.43
CA ARG A 106 -4.62 -1.81 3.09
C ARG A 106 -3.39 -2.62 2.65
N GLY A 107 -2.22 -2.00 2.55
CA GLY A 107 -1.02 -2.63 1.99
C GLY A 107 -1.15 -2.83 0.48
N ASN A 108 -0.29 -3.66 -0.10
CA ASN A 108 -0.21 -3.95 -1.54
C ASN A 108 -1.09 -5.13 -2.01
N ASP A 109 -1.71 -5.87 -1.09
CA ASP A 109 -2.58 -7.00 -1.38
C ASP A 109 -3.61 -7.18 -0.27
N ALA A 110 -4.89 -6.96 -0.61
CA ALA A 110 -5.96 -6.86 0.37
C ALA A 110 -7.24 -7.56 -0.08
N GLU A 111 -7.96 -8.07 0.92
CA GLU A 111 -9.32 -8.55 0.78
C GLU A 111 -10.19 -7.83 1.80
N VAL A 112 -11.34 -7.33 1.37
CA VAL A 112 -12.29 -6.62 2.22
C VAL A 112 -13.70 -7.20 2.08
N SER A 113 -14.44 -7.18 3.18
CA SER A 113 -15.83 -7.64 3.21
C SER A 113 -16.75 -6.74 2.37
N GLY A 114 -17.95 -7.22 2.01
CA GLY A 114 -18.93 -6.39 1.28
C GLY A 114 -19.31 -5.10 2.01
N ALA A 115 -19.39 -5.11 3.34
CA ALA A 115 -19.67 -3.92 4.13
C ALA A 115 -18.54 -2.89 4.06
N GLU A 116 -17.30 -3.35 4.12
CA GLU A 116 -16.11 -2.51 4.00
C GLU A 116 -15.91 -2.00 2.57
N ALA A 117 -16.11 -2.86 1.55
CA ALA A 117 -16.11 -2.46 0.15
C ALA A 117 -17.18 -1.38 -0.14
N ALA A 118 -18.38 -1.52 0.46
CA ALA A 118 -19.41 -0.50 0.36
C ALA A 118 -18.99 0.80 1.09
N ALA A 119 -18.31 0.72 2.23
CA ALA A 119 -17.79 1.88 2.92
C ALA A 119 -16.73 2.62 2.08
N LEU A 120 -15.80 1.90 1.46
CA LEU A 120 -14.78 2.44 0.55
C LEU A 120 -15.42 3.14 -0.65
N ALA A 121 -16.41 2.51 -1.28
CA ALA A 121 -17.14 3.11 -2.39
C ALA A 121 -17.92 4.37 -1.97
N LYS A 122 -18.45 4.42 -0.73
CA LYS A 122 -19.10 5.63 -0.17
C LYS A 122 -18.09 6.72 0.13
N ASP A 123 -16.89 6.36 0.59
CA ASP A 123 -15.80 7.30 0.86
C ASP A 123 -15.36 8.01 -0.43
N ALA A 124 -15.24 7.27 -1.54
CA ALA A 124 -14.96 7.83 -2.86
C ALA A 124 -16.05 8.81 -3.39
N LEU A 125 -17.27 8.78 -2.82
CA LEU A 125 -18.34 9.72 -3.14
C LEU A 125 -18.33 10.96 -2.23
N ARG A 126 -17.45 11.02 -1.22
CA ARG A 126 -17.29 12.21 -0.39
C ARG A 126 -16.78 13.37 -1.25
N GLY A 127 -17.24 14.58 -0.94
CA GLY A 127 -16.95 15.78 -1.74
C GLY A 127 -17.82 15.96 -2.99
N MET A 128 -18.59 14.96 -3.42
CA MET A 128 -19.55 15.13 -4.51
C MET A 128 -20.78 15.96 -4.08
N PRO A 129 -21.39 16.72 -5.02
CA PRO A 129 -22.68 17.38 -4.78
C PRO A 129 -23.73 16.41 -4.23
N GLN A 130 -24.52 16.85 -3.24
CA GLN A 130 -25.43 16.00 -2.46
C GLN A 130 -26.33 15.10 -3.33
N LYS A 131 -26.86 15.64 -4.44
CA LYS A 131 -27.70 14.89 -5.37
C LYS A 131 -26.93 13.74 -6.04
N LEU A 132 -25.70 14.00 -6.49
CA LEU A 132 -24.84 13.00 -7.13
C LEU A 132 -24.37 11.94 -6.12
N ARG A 133 -23.97 12.38 -4.91
CA ARG A 133 -23.59 11.46 -3.83
C ARG A 133 -24.72 10.48 -3.49
N ARG A 134 -25.94 10.98 -3.30
CA ARG A 134 -27.12 10.14 -2.99
C ARG A 134 -27.45 9.16 -4.12
N GLU A 135 -27.35 9.59 -5.37
CA GLU A 135 -27.57 8.69 -6.51
C GLU A 135 -26.47 7.62 -6.58
N GLY A 136 -25.21 7.99 -6.33
CA GLY A 136 -24.08 7.06 -6.23
C GLY A 136 -24.25 6.04 -5.11
N GLU A 137 -24.67 6.47 -3.92
CA GLU A 137 -24.96 5.60 -2.77
C GLU A 137 -26.08 4.60 -3.10
N LYS A 138 -27.16 5.06 -3.74
CA LYS A 138 -28.27 4.21 -4.17
C LYS A 138 -27.85 3.19 -5.22
N GLN A 139 -27.00 3.59 -6.17
CA GLN A 139 -26.43 2.69 -7.18
C GLN A 139 -25.56 1.62 -6.52
N LEU A 140 -24.75 1.99 -5.53
CA LEU A 140 -23.93 1.06 -4.77
C LEU A 140 -24.80 0.05 -4.01
N GLU A 141 -25.83 0.50 -3.30
CA GLU A 141 -26.77 -0.38 -2.59
C GLU A 141 -27.48 -1.34 -3.55
N ARG A 142 -27.91 -0.84 -4.71
CA ARG A 142 -28.52 -1.66 -5.76
C ARG A 142 -27.57 -2.70 -6.33
N SER A 143 -26.27 -2.43 -6.40
CA SER A 143 -25.27 -3.36 -6.92
C SER A 143 -25.03 -4.54 -5.97
N GLY A 144 -25.31 -4.38 -4.68
CA GLY A 144 -25.17 -5.43 -3.67
C GLY A 144 -23.77 -6.01 -3.61
N VAL A 145 -22.76 -5.17 -3.34
CA VAL A 145 -21.36 -5.59 -3.20
C VAL A 145 -21.23 -6.62 -2.08
N GLN A 146 -20.64 -7.77 -2.37
CA GLN A 146 -20.48 -8.90 -1.46
C GLN A 146 -19.07 -9.00 -0.88
N GLY A 147 -18.08 -8.51 -1.62
CA GLY A 147 -16.68 -8.48 -1.23
C GLY A 147 -15.84 -7.80 -2.29
N MET A 148 -14.59 -7.48 -1.96
CA MET A 148 -13.64 -6.92 -2.91
C MET A 148 -12.23 -7.38 -2.58
N VAL A 149 -11.44 -7.64 -3.61
CA VAL A 149 -10.00 -7.88 -3.51
C VAL A 149 -9.24 -6.87 -4.34
N MET A 150 -8.06 -6.52 -3.88
CA MET A 150 -7.20 -5.50 -4.47
C MET A 150 -5.76 -5.97 -4.42
N ARG A 151 -4.99 -5.75 -5.49
CA ARG A 151 -3.55 -5.96 -5.51
C ARG A 151 -2.86 -4.91 -6.35
N SER A 152 -1.74 -4.40 -5.86
CA SER A 152 -0.87 -3.51 -6.61
C SER A 152 0.30 -4.27 -7.24
N TYR A 153 0.75 -3.78 -8.40
CA TYR A 153 1.80 -4.32 -9.23
C TYR A 153 2.79 -3.21 -9.55
N ALA A 154 4.08 -3.51 -9.50
CA ALA A 154 5.15 -2.66 -10.00
C ALA A 154 5.95 -3.44 -11.04
N ARG A 155 6.47 -2.77 -12.06
CA ARG A 155 7.31 -3.42 -13.09
C ARG A 155 8.79 -3.36 -12.68
N ASN A 156 9.52 -4.45 -12.91
CA ASN A 156 10.89 -4.64 -12.43
C ASN A 156 11.96 -3.75 -13.11
N ASP A 157 11.61 -3.02 -14.16
CA ASP A 157 12.55 -2.26 -14.97
C ASP A 157 12.73 -0.79 -14.52
N GLY A 158 12.58 -0.54 -13.21
CA GLY A 158 12.95 0.73 -12.57
C GLY A 158 11.78 1.59 -12.09
N ASP A 159 10.74 0.97 -11.54
CA ASP A 159 9.61 1.66 -10.88
C ASP A 159 8.87 2.68 -11.75
N THR A 160 8.88 2.47 -13.07
CA THR A 160 8.22 3.37 -14.03
C THR A 160 6.77 3.00 -14.30
N PHE A 161 6.30 1.87 -13.81
CA PHE A 161 4.92 1.46 -14.01
C PHE A 161 4.38 0.90 -12.71
N HIS A 162 3.29 1.50 -12.24
CA HIS A 162 2.55 1.03 -11.08
C HIS A 162 1.11 0.82 -11.50
N ALA A 163 0.53 -0.31 -11.10
CA ALA A 163 -0.87 -0.60 -11.34
C ALA A 163 -1.54 -1.11 -10.08
N GLU A 164 -2.82 -0.87 -9.96
CA GLU A 164 -3.72 -1.46 -8.99
C GLU A 164 -4.81 -2.18 -9.75
N ILE A 165 -5.03 -3.46 -9.44
CA ILE A 165 -6.20 -4.20 -9.86
C ILE A 165 -7.14 -4.32 -8.68
N SER A 166 -8.40 -3.97 -8.90
CA SER A 166 -9.49 -4.15 -7.96
C SER A 166 -10.58 -5.00 -8.58
N LEU A 167 -11.07 -6.01 -7.85
CA LEU A 167 -12.16 -6.89 -8.26
C LEU A 167 -13.24 -6.88 -7.19
N GLY A 168 -14.40 -6.33 -7.52
CA GLY A 168 -15.59 -6.35 -6.66
C GLY A 168 -16.56 -7.44 -7.08
N VAL A 169 -16.99 -8.28 -6.14
CA VAL A 169 -18.08 -9.25 -6.35
C VAL A 169 -19.39 -8.57 -6.05
N LEU A 170 -20.29 -8.58 -7.03
CA LEU A 170 -21.61 -7.98 -6.95
C LEU A 170 -22.67 -9.06 -6.82
N LYS A 171 -23.92 -8.66 -6.53
CA LYS A 171 -25.01 -9.60 -6.30
C LYS A 171 -25.31 -10.53 -7.49
N ASP A 172 -25.04 -10.09 -8.72
CA ASP A 172 -25.31 -10.84 -9.95
C ASP A 172 -24.57 -10.24 -11.17
N ALA A 173 -24.53 -11.00 -12.27
CA ALA A 173 -23.90 -10.58 -13.51
C ALA A 173 -24.58 -9.41 -14.23
N LYS A 174 -25.84 -9.11 -13.91
CA LYS A 174 -26.53 -7.95 -14.45
C LYS A 174 -26.02 -6.68 -13.77
N ALA A 175 -25.81 -6.72 -12.45
CA ALA A 175 -25.24 -5.64 -11.67
C ALA A 175 -23.81 -5.29 -12.14
N ALA A 176 -22.97 -6.29 -12.39
CA ALA A 176 -21.61 -6.08 -12.92
C ALA A 176 -21.62 -5.39 -14.29
N ARG A 177 -22.43 -5.90 -15.22
CA ARG A 177 -22.57 -5.33 -16.56
C ARG A 177 -23.20 -3.93 -16.54
N GLU A 178 -24.14 -3.66 -15.65
CA GLU A 178 -24.71 -2.33 -15.48
C GLU A 178 -23.68 -1.36 -14.91
N ARG A 179 -22.93 -1.76 -13.87
CA ARG A 179 -21.89 -0.94 -13.26
C ARG A 179 -20.78 -0.59 -14.25
N HIS A 180 -20.26 -1.58 -14.98
CA HIS A 180 -19.29 -1.38 -16.04
C HIS A 180 -19.79 -0.40 -17.12
N ARG A 181 -21.01 -0.60 -17.63
CA ARG A 181 -21.59 0.30 -18.64
C ARG A 181 -21.76 1.73 -18.13
N ASN A 182 -22.20 1.89 -16.88
CA ASN A 182 -22.35 3.21 -16.26
C ASN A 182 -21.00 3.90 -16.12
N THR A 183 -19.95 3.20 -15.66
CA THR A 183 -18.58 3.73 -15.60
C THR A 183 -18.09 4.16 -16.98
N VAL A 184 -18.24 3.31 -17.99
CA VAL A 184 -17.86 3.61 -19.38
C VAL A 184 -18.62 4.83 -19.93
N ALA A 185 -19.92 4.94 -19.64
CA ALA A 185 -20.74 6.06 -20.09
C ALA A 185 -20.31 7.38 -19.44
N VAL A 186 -20.02 7.37 -18.14
CA VAL A 186 -19.49 8.54 -17.42
C VAL A 186 -18.14 8.97 -18.00
N LEU A 187 -17.20 8.04 -18.16
CA LEU A 187 -15.87 8.35 -18.72
C LEU A 187 -15.97 8.93 -20.13
N ARG A 188 -16.80 8.36 -21.00
CA ARG A 188 -17.04 8.92 -22.34
C ARG A 188 -17.63 10.33 -22.29
N THR A 189 -18.50 10.61 -21.32
CA THR A 189 -19.12 11.94 -21.14
C THR A 189 -18.11 12.98 -20.67
N LEU A 190 -17.12 12.57 -19.87
CA LEU A 190 -16.01 13.43 -19.43
C LEU A 190 -14.99 13.73 -20.55
N GLY A 191 -15.16 13.12 -21.75
CA GLY A 191 -14.27 13.37 -22.89
C GLY A 191 -12.85 12.83 -22.69
N VAL A 192 -12.65 11.85 -21.80
CA VAL A 192 -11.34 11.26 -21.56
C VAL A 192 -10.83 10.53 -22.81
N THR A 193 -9.51 10.49 -22.98
CA THR A 193 -8.91 9.89 -24.18
C THR A 193 -9.12 8.38 -24.14
N LYS A 194 -9.48 7.77 -25.27
CA LYS A 194 -9.61 6.32 -25.35
C LYS A 194 -8.24 5.65 -25.16
N GLY A 195 -8.20 4.61 -24.33
CA GLY A 195 -7.01 3.80 -24.10
C GLY A 195 -6.83 2.69 -25.13
N PRO A 196 -5.79 1.86 -24.96
CA PRO A 196 -5.56 0.68 -25.79
C PRO A 196 -6.72 -0.30 -25.71
N LYS A 197 -6.81 -1.17 -26.71
CA LYS A 197 -7.71 -2.33 -26.66
C LYS A 197 -7.08 -3.41 -25.79
N VAL A 198 -7.95 -4.21 -25.16
CA VAL A 198 -7.58 -5.45 -24.49
C VAL A 198 -7.86 -6.56 -25.49
N GLU A 199 -6.85 -7.36 -25.84
CA GLU A 199 -7.04 -8.45 -26.80
C GLU A 199 -7.95 -9.53 -26.19
N ASP A 200 -8.71 -10.23 -27.03
CA ASP A 200 -9.67 -11.29 -26.67
C ASP A 200 -10.81 -10.93 -25.69
N HIS A 201 -10.80 -9.73 -25.07
CA HIS A 201 -11.83 -9.21 -24.16
C HIS A 201 -12.47 -7.94 -24.71
N ARG A 202 -13.37 -8.08 -25.70
CA ARG A 202 -13.97 -6.94 -26.43
C ARG A 202 -14.89 -6.07 -25.58
N GLU A 203 -15.39 -6.61 -24.49
CA GLU A 203 -16.21 -5.93 -23.49
C GLU A 203 -15.37 -5.02 -22.57
N ALA A 204 -14.05 -5.22 -22.49
CA ALA A 204 -13.19 -4.36 -21.70
C ALA A 204 -13.03 -2.98 -22.35
N ALA A 205 -12.94 -1.96 -21.51
CA ALA A 205 -12.75 -0.58 -21.95
C ALA A 205 -11.64 0.08 -21.14
N CYS A 206 -10.64 0.60 -21.84
CA CYS A 206 -9.56 1.39 -21.25
C CYS A 206 -9.64 2.86 -21.67
N PHE A 207 -9.16 3.74 -20.79
CA PHE A 207 -9.14 5.18 -20.94
C PHE A 207 -7.82 5.74 -20.42
N ARG A 208 -7.40 6.88 -20.99
CA ARG A 208 -6.17 7.59 -20.61
C ARG A 208 -6.55 8.96 -20.05
N PHE A 209 -5.91 9.31 -18.95
CA PHE A 209 -5.97 10.63 -18.35
C PHE A 209 -4.59 11.26 -18.42
N LYS A 210 -4.56 12.59 -18.56
CA LYS A 210 -3.33 13.36 -18.36
C LYS A 210 -3.27 13.63 -16.85
N GLY A 211 -2.19 13.23 -16.19
CA GLY A 211 -2.04 13.46 -14.76
C GLY A 211 -2.12 14.94 -14.40
N GLU A 212 -2.54 15.25 -13.17
CA GLU A 212 -2.65 16.63 -12.68
C GLU A 212 -1.28 17.29 -12.43
N ARG A 213 -0.20 16.50 -12.37
CA ARG A 213 1.15 16.97 -12.06
C ARG A 213 1.81 17.58 -13.30
N LYS A 214 2.64 18.61 -13.09
CA LYS A 214 3.53 19.21 -14.13
C LYS A 214 4.60 18.25 -14.67
N GLN A 215 4.61 17.01 -14.20
CA GLN A 215 5.54 15.97 -14.60
C GLN A 215 4.80 15.08 -15.58
N ASP A 216 5.47 14.64 -16.63
CA ASP A 216 4.95 13.75 -17.67
C ASP A 216 4.54 12.41 -17.06
N VAL A 217 3.37 12.36 -16.40
CA VAL A 217 2.74 11.16 -15.86
C VAL A 217 1.40 11.01 -16.54
N GLN A 218 1.18 9.80 -17.03
CA GLN A 218 -0.05 9.37 -17.63
C GLN A 218 -0.73 8.38 -16.70
N GLU A 219 -2.04 8.49 -16.58
CA GLU A 219 -2.88 7.49 -15.91
C GLU A 219 -3.68 6.69 -16.94
N VAL A 220 -3.85 5.40 -16.70
CA VAL A 220 -4.69 4.50 -17.48
C VAL A 220 -5.72 3.86 -16.55
N TYR A 221 -6.98 3.90 -16.95
CA TYR A 221 -8.05 3.19 -16.26
C TYR A 221 -8.68 2.18 -17.21
N CYS A 222 -8.73 0.91 -16.83
CA CYS A 222 -9.44 -0.15 -17.52
C CYS A 222 -10.58 -0.69 -16.67
N THR A 223 -11.66 -1.11 -17.30
CA THR A 223 -12.79 -1.75 -16.63
C THR A 223 -13.41 -2.83 -17.52
N ALA A 224 -13.88 -3.91 -16.89
CA ALA A 224 -14.65 -4.98 -17.50
C ALA A 224 -15.64 -5.57 -16.49
N ALA A 225 -16.66 -6.26 -17.00
CA ALA A 225 -17.55 -7.08 -16.20
C ALA A 225 -17.41 -8.54 -16.64
N LYS A 226 -17.05 -9.42 -15.72
CA LYS A 226 -16.91 -10.86 -15.94
C LYS A 226 -17.81 -11.58 -14.94
N ASP A 227 -18.83 -12.27 -15.43
CA ASP A 227 -19.88 -12.85 -14.58
C ASP A 227 -20.43 -11.81 -13.59
N ASP A 228 -20.46 -12.09 -12.30
CA ASP A 228 -20.88 -11.20 -11.21
C ASP A 228 -19.78 -10.26 -10.70
N ARG A 229 -18.64 -10.19 -11.39
CA ARG A 229 -17.44 -9.46 -10.97
C ARG A 229 -17.26 -8.20 -11.80
N LEU A 230 -17.03 -7.08 -11.12
CA LEU A 230 -16.52 -5.87 -11.75
C LEU A 230 -15.01 -5.82 -11.54
N VAL A 231 -14.25 -5.83 -12.63
CA VAL A 231 -12.79 -5.76 -12.61
C VAL A 231 -12.38 -4.38 -13.08
N THR A 232 -11.47 -3.74 -12.36
CA THR A 232 -10.91 -2.44 -12.70
C THR A 232 -9.41 -2.47 -12.54
N LEU A 233 -8.70 -1.81 -13.43
CA LEU A 233 -7.28 -1.53 -13.29
C LEU A 233 -7.06 -0.02 -13.37
N THR A 234 -6.28 0.52 -12.45
CA THR A 234 -5.74 1.88 -12.51
C THR A 234 -4.23 1.77 -12.59
N ALA A 235 -3.59 2.43 -13.54
CA ALA A 235 -2.15 2.42 -13.68
C ALA A 235 -1.58 3.82 -13.88
N GLU A 236 -0.40 4.05 -13.32
CA GLU A 236 0.43 5.23 -13.49
C GLU A 236 1.72 4.86 -14.22
N LEU A 237 2.12 5.69 -15.17
CA LEU A 237 3.31 5.50 -15.98
C LEU A 237 3.86 6.86 -16.46
N PRO A 238 5.15 6.95 -16.85
CA PRO A 238 5.69 8.09 -17.58
C PRO A 238 4.82 8.46 -18.79
N GLY A 239 4.80 9.73 -19.14
CA GLY A 239 3.98 10.28 -20.22
C GLY A 239 4.40 9.78 -21.60
N ASP A 240 5.65 9.34 -21.75
CA ASP A 240 6.19 8.64 -22.91
C ASP A 240 6.14 7.10 -22.78
N GLY A 241 5.72 6.60 -21.63
CA GLY A 241 5.54 5.17 -21.36
C GLY A 241 4.42 4.57 -22.21
N SER A 242 4.53 3.28 -22.50
CA SER A 242 3.53 2.58 -23.31
C SER A 242 2.29 2.26 -22.48
N PRO A 243 1.09 2.81 -22.81
CA PRO A 243 -0.15 2.40 -22.14
C PRO A 243 -0.54 0.94 -22.42
N ARG A 244 0.12 0.29 -23.40
CA ARG A 244 -0.10 -1.11 -23.73
C ARG A 244 0.14 -2.02 -22.52
N TRP A 245 1.14 -1.71 -21.68
CA TRP A 245 1.44 -2.49 -20.47
C TRP A 245 0.24 -2.62 -19.52
N ALA A 246 -0.56 -1.55 -19.37
CA ALA A 246 -1.78 -1.59 -18.57
C ALA A 246 -2.86 -2.48 -19.19
N ALA A 247 -2.99 -2.47 -20.52
CA ALA A 247 -3.96 -3.30 -21.22
C ALA A 247 -3.58 -4.78 -21.23
N ASP A 248 -2.28 -5.08 -21.40
CA ASP A 248 -1.76 -6.45 -21.38
C ASP A 248 -1.88 -7.04 -19.95
N LEU A 249 -1.52 -6.28 -18.90
CA LEU A 249 -1.74 -6.72 -17.50
C LEU A 249 -3.23 -6.93 -17.18
N PHE A 250 -4.11 -6.07 -17.70
CA PHE A 250 -5.54 -6.24 -17.52
C PHE A 250 -6.07 -7.47 -18.29
N GLN A 251 -5.52 -7.76 -19.46
CA GLN A 251 -5.83 -8.97 -20.22
C GLN A 251 -5.48 -10.21 -19.40
N ASP A 252 -4.24 -10.31 -18.89
CA ASP A 252 -3.77 -11.44 -18.10
C ASP A 252 -4.69 -11.68 -16.89
N GLN A 253 -5.12 -10.61 -16.23
CA GLN A 253 -6.09 -10.71 -15.14
C GLN A 253 -7.45 -11.26 -15.61
N LEU A 254 -7.97 -10.83 -16.75
CA LEU A 254 -9.25 -11.34 -17.26
C LEU A 254 -9.15 -12.79 -17.73
N ASP A 255 -8.00 -13.19 -18.29
CA ASP A 255 -7.69 -14.57 -18.66
C ASP A 255 -7.60 -15.47 -17.42
N HIS A 256 -6.93 -15.01 -16.36
CA HIS A 256 -6.87 -15.70 -15.07
C HIS A 256 -8.26 -15.97 -14.48
N LEU A 257 -9.24 -15.08 -14.68
CA LEU A 257 -10.61 -15.31 -14.21
C LEU A 257 -11.34 -16.45 -14.94
N VAL A 258 -10.88 -16.86 -16.13
CA VAL A 258 -11.43 -18.01 -16.86
C VAL A 258 -11.02 -19.32 -16.18
N SER A 259 -9.79 -19.38 -15.65
CA SER A 259 -9.24 -20.54 -14.95
C SER A 259 -8.34 -20.11 -13.79
N PRO A 260 -8.91 -19.71 -12.62
CA PRO A 260 -8.11 -19.18 -11.51
C PRO A 260 -7.11 -20.17 -10.90
N GLY A 261 -7.25 -21.47 -11.19
CA GLY A 261 -6.37 -22.52 -10.68
C GLY A 261 -5.19 -22.88 -11.59
N GLU A 262 -5.04 -22.24 -12.76
CA GLU A 262 -3.94 -22.53 -13.68
C GLU A 262 -2.60 -21.91 -13.23
N TYR A 263 -2.68 -20.87 -12.40
CA TYR A 263 -1.52 -20.06 -11.96
C TYR A 263 -1.15 -20.26 -10.47
N VAL A 264 -1.72 -21.27 -9.78
CA VAL A 264 -1.52 -21.54 -8.33
C VAL A 264 -1.02 -22.97 -8.07
#